data_AF-A0A1G3VRR4-F1
#
_entry.id   AF-A0A1G3VRR4-F1
#
_cell.length_a   1.000
_cell.length_b   1.000
_cell.length_c   1.000
_cell.angle_alpha   90.00
_cell.angle_beta   90.00
_cell.angle_gamma   90.00
#
_symmetry.space_group_name_H-M   'P 1'
#
loop_
_entity.id
_entity.type
_entity.pdbx_description
1 polymer ?
#
loop_
_entity_poly.entity_id
_entity_poly.type
_entity_poly.pdbx_seq_one_letter_code
_entity_poly.pdbx_strand_id
1 'polypeptide(L)'
;MLAFVIPCFAQSKGPQQMAIETASTRQLTLTVGKSVILSNPHRVKRVSLGTPEGIPEIAVAMVLTPHQIYLTGKSPGVTNLTIWGVNDKLSAVIDLEVSPDISRLKEMIRKIMPEEMNIQASATHDNITLSGAVSKSTNLHQVLALAEPFFPKKVVNFLRVEDSPDVSKFKESLHQVLPEEKDIKVTASGDDKIALSGTLSSRASLSKVLTLSESYFPKRVLNLLQAEGSPSQLKEALYKILPDEKEIRVTQTGESVTLSGMVSSTSNLAQVLAIAESYYPKKLINLIEVGGVHQVMLEVRVAEMSRSLLRRLGVNFNYISENGVNFGLSLLGSLASLGSVATGSVGNVTQRVNAIFRFTGAGMTWTPFIDALKDEGLLKVMAEPTLITMSGKSANFLAGGEFPIPVPQTSGTGTTLTVQYKHFGVGLNFSPVVLNSKKISMQVAPEVSDLDFSNAIQMSGFVIPALTTRRVATTVELGDGQSFAIAGLLKDNVREVVSKFPLLGEIPILGALFRSTSFQKNETELIIIVTPHLVKPMNLAKQTLPTDRYIEPNDFEFYLLGAMEGNQQEDLSTGAPSSPDAPRGMKLEGEFGHAMLR
;
A
#
# COMPACT_ATOMS: atom_id res chain seq x y z
N MET A 1 -85.70 46.40 -82.71
CA MET A 1 -86.42 45.55 -81.74
C MET A 1 -85.42 44.58 -81.13
N LEU A 2 -85.37 44.52 -79.79
CA LEU A 2 -84.70 43.53 -78.89
C LEU A 2 -83.17 43.31 -78.86
N ALA A 3 -82.63 43.56 -77.66
CA ALA A 3 -81.79 42.74 -76.76
C ALA A 3 -80.90 41.57 -77.28
N PHE A 4 -79.63 41.55 -76.85
CA PHE A 4 -79.07 40.53 -75.93
C PHE A 4 -77.73 41.01 -75.32
N VAL A 5 -77.45 40.58 -74.08
CA VAL A 5 -76.28 40.92 -73.23
C VAL A 5 -75.31 39.74 -73.19
N ILE A 6 -73.99 39.99 -73.22
CA ILE A 6 -72.92 39.08 -72.76
C ILE A 6 -71.81 39.89 -72.08
N PRO A 7 -71.29 39.50 -70.90
CA PRO A 7 -70.24 40.23 -70.17
C PRO A 7 -68.83 39.68 -70.45
N CYS A 8 -67.80 40.52 -70.31
CA CYS A 8 -66.40 40.09 -70.16
C CYS A 8 -65.70 40.98 -69.12
N PHE A 9 -65.01 40.35 -68.17
CA PHE A 9 -64.44 40.95 -66.97
C PHE A 9 -63.21 41.82 -67.25
N ALA A 10 -63.22 43.05 -66.74
CA ALA A 10 -62.02 43.87 -66.56
C ALA A 10 -61.85 44.17 -65.07
N GLN A 11 -60.78 43.66 -64.47
CA GLN A 11 -60.52 43.73 -63.04
C GLN A 11 -59.86 45.07 -62.68
N SER A 12 -60.59 45.93 -61.97
CA SER A 12 -60.09 47.20 -61.42
C SER A 12 -59.19 46.93 -60.20
N LYS A 13 -57.93 47.36 -60.24
CA LYS A 13 -57.06 47.41 -59.05
C LYS A 13 -57.54 48.53 -58.12
N GLY A 14 -58.06 48.14 -56.95
CA GLY A 14 -58.37 49.05 -55.85
C GLY A 14 -57.11 49.66 -55.20
N PRO A 15 -57.27 50.62 -54.27
CA PRO A 15 -56.15 51.31 -53.62
C PRO A 15 -55.25 50.34 -52.85
N GLN A 16 -53.93 50.47 -53.04
CA GLN A 16 -52.93 49.68 -52.31
C GLN A 16 -52.97 50.02 -50.82
N GLN A 17 -53.29 49.03 -49.99
CA GLN A 17 -53.08 49.07 -48.54
C GLN A 17 -51.58 49.25 -48.24
N MET A 18 -51.23 50.28 -47.46
CA MET A 18 -49.90 50.36 -46.83
C MET A 18 -49.77 49.25 -45.79
N ALA A 19 -48.88 48.30 -46.04
CA ALA A 19 -48.43 47.35 -45.02
C ALA A 19 -47.40 48.06 -44.12
N ILE A 20 -47.69 48.18 -42.83
CA ILE A 20 -46.75 48.68 -41.82
C ILE A 20 -45.90 47.49 -41.37
N GLU A 21 -44.69 47.33 -41.91
CA GLU A 21 -43.69 46.40 -41.37
C GLU A 21 -43.05 47.02 -40.12
N THR A 22 -43.49 46.58 -38.93
CA THR A 22 -42.90 47.02 -37.66
C THR A 22 -41.56 46.31 -37.43
N ALA A 23 -40.45 46.98 -37.78
CA ALA A 23 -39.12 46.51 -37.39
C ALA A 23 -38.98 46.51 -35.85
N SER A 24 -38.42 45.44 -35.28
CA SER A 24 -38.21 45.32 -33.82
C SER A 24 -37.38 46.48 -33.28
N THR A 25 -37.95 47.29 -32.40
CA THR A 25 -37.26 48.45 -31.82
C THR A 25 -36.21 48.00 -30.80
N ARG A 26 -34.96 48.46 -30.98
CA ARG A 26 -33.88 48.24 -30.00
C ARG A 26 -33.82 49.44 -29.06
N GLN A 27 -33.69 49.21 -27.75
CA GLN A 27 -33.48 50.28 -26.77
C GLN A 27 -31.99 50.55 -26.59
N LEU A 28 -31.63 51.83 -26.55
CA LEU A 28 -30.27 52.30 -26.29
C LEU A 28 -30.30 53.42 -25.25
N THR A 29 -29.61 53.22 -24.14
CA THR A 29 -29.45 54.26 -23.11
C THR A 29 -28.10 54.96 -23.29
N LEU A 30 -28.11 56.30 -23.25
CA LEU A 30 -26.94 57.14 -23.36
C LEU A 30 -26.92 58.16 -22.23
N THR A 31 -25.75 58.64 -21.84
CA THR A 31 -25.63 59.69 -20.81
C THR A 31 -25.40 61.05 -21.47
N VAL A 32 -25.99 62.12 -20.94
CA VAL A 32 -25.75 63.50 -21.42
C VAL A 32 -24.26 63.80 -21.47
N GLY A 33 -23.79 64.33 -22.61
CA GLY A 33 -22.39 64.67 -22.85
C GLY A 33 -21.48 63.49 -23.23
N LYS A 34 -21.99 62.25 -23.21
CA LYS A 34 -21.27 61.07 -23.72
C LYS A 34 -21.64 60.79 -25.17
N SER A 35 -20.74 60.09 -25.86
CA SER A 35 -20.93 59.67 -27.25
C SER A 35 -20.64 58.18 -27.41
N VAL A 36 -21.36 57.52 -28.32
CA VAL A 36 -21.21 56.10 -28.64
C VAL A 36 -21.17 55.93 -30.16
N ILE A 37 -20.36 54.98 -30.63
CA ILE A 37 -20.35 54.55 -32.04
C ILE A 37 -21.22 53.31 -32.17
N LEU A 38 -22.31 53.41 -32.92
CA LEU A 38 -23.22 52.33 -33.24
C LEU A 38 -22.82 51.70 -34.57
N SER A 39 -22.56 50.40 -34.55
CA SER A 39 -22.28 49.64 -35.78
C SER A 39 -23.56 49.05 -36.34
N ASN A 40 -23.85 49.32 -37.62
CA ASN A 40 -25.00 48.79 -38.34
C ASN A 40 -24.55 47.70 -39.32
N PRO A 41 -25.15 46.50 -39.32
CA PRO A 41 -24.75 45.40 -40.20
C PRO A 41 -24.99 45.68 -41.69
N HIS A 42 -25.84 46.65 -42.03
CA HIS A 42 -26.09 47.07 -43.41
C HIS A 42 -25.53 48.46 -43.68
N ARG A 43 -25.16 48.71 -44.93
CA ARG A 43 -24.66 50.03 -45.35
C ARG A 43 -25.70 51.12 -45.09
N VAL A 44 -25.35 52.09 -44.25
CA VAL A 44 -26.15 53.25 -43.85
C VAL A 44 -26.05 54.33 -44.91
N LYS A 45 -27.19 54.76 -45.43
CA LYS A 45 -27.32 55.90 -46.37
C LYS A 45 -27.52 57.20 -45.61
N ARG A 46 -28.44 57.21 -44.63
CA ARG A 46 -28.75 58.37 -43.78
C ARG A 46 -29.33 57.92 -42.45
N VAL A 47 -29.24 58.80 -41.47
CA VAL A 47 -29.86 58.65 -40.14
C VAL A 47 -30.78 59.83 -39.88
N SER A 48 -31.84 59.60 -39.11
CA SER A 48 -32.77 60.63 -38.66
C SER A 48 -33.03 60.45 -37.18
N LEU A 49 -32.98 61.53 -36.42
CA LEU A 49 -33.39 61.55 -35.02
C LEU A 49 -34.76 62.23 -34.92
N GLY A 50 -35.63 61.67 -34.09
CA GLY A 50 -36.86 62.34 -33.72
C GLY A 50 -36.56 63.62 -32.94
N THR A 51 -37.28 64.69 -33.24
CA THR A 51 -37.24 65.93 -32.46
C THR A 51 -38.58 66.07 -31.73
N PRO A 52 -38.70 65.57 -30.49
CA PRO A 52 -39.91 65.78 -29.72
C PRO A 52 -40.07 67.26 -29.35
N GLU A 53 -41.31 67.69 -29.27
CA GLU A 53 -41.68 69.09 -29.05
C GLU A 53 -41.22 69.57 -27.65
N GLY A 54 -40.57 70.73 -27.59
CA GLY A 54 -40.19 71.38 -26.31
C GLY A 54 -38.80 71.07 -25.73
N ILE A 55 -37.98 70.21 -26.36
CA ILE A 55 -36.60 69.92 -25.92
C ILE A 55 -35.61 70.27 -27.04
N PRO A 56 -34.66 71.20 -26.84
CA PRO A 56 -33.63 71.51 -27.84
C PRO A 56 -32.67 70.32 -27.95
N GLU A 57 -32.67 69.64 -29.11
CA GLU A 57 -31.75 68.55 -29.49
C GLU A 57 -31.41 67.55 -28.37
N ILE A 58 -32.20 66.47 -28.21
CA ILE A 58 -31.90 65.39 -27.24
C ILE A 58 -30.56 64.71 -27.54
N ALA A 59 -30.29 64.44 -28.81
CA ALA A 59 -29.06 63.83 -29.27
C ALA A 59 -28.71 64.32 -30.68
N VAL A 60 -27.46 64.09 -31.09
CA VAL A 60 -26.96 64.35 -32.44
C VAL A 60 -26.36 63.05 -32.98
N ALA A 61 -26.74 62.68 -34.20
CA ALA A 61 -26.24 61.48 -34.88
C ALA A 61 -25.57 61.85 -36.21
N MET A 62 -24.40 61.28 -36.48
CA MET A 62 -23.70 61.42 -37.75
C MET A 62 -23.15 60.08 -38.24
N VAL A 63 -23.17 59.85 -39.54
CA VAL A 63 -22.61 58.64 -40.15
C VAL A 63 -21.09 58.82 -40.27
N LEU A 64 -20.32 58.01 -39.54
CA LEU A 64 -18.84 58.06 -39.59
C LEU A 64 -18.30 57.25 -40.77
N THR A 65 -18.84 56.05 -40.96
CA THR A 65 -18.48 55.15 -42.06
C THR A 65 -19.75 54.51 -42.61
N PRO A 66 -19.72 53.85 -43.78
CA PRO A 66 -20.91 53.19 -44.32
C PRO A 66 -21.57 52.19 -43.36
N HIS A 67 -20.92 51.74 -42.28
CA HIS A 67 -21.51 50.83 -41.29
C HIS A 67 -21.48 51.37 -39.87
N GLN A 68 -21.11 52.64 -39.64
CA GLN A 68 -20.97 53.19 -38.28
C GLN A 68 -21.62 54.57 -38.15
N ILE A 69 -22.33 54.76 -37.05
CA ILE A 69 -23.03 55.98 -36.70
C ILE A 69 -22.48 56.46 -35.36
N TYR A 70 -21.97 57.68 -35.31
CA TYR A 70 -21.61 58.34 -34.07
C TYR A 70 -22.81 59.08 -33.50
N LEU A 71 -23.15 58.79 -32.26
CA LEU A 71 -24.29 59.34 -31.56
C LEU A 71 -23.82 60.02 -30.26
N THR A 72 -24.24 61.26 -30.05
CA THR A 72 -23.92 62.06 -28.85
C THR A 72 -25.19 62.55 -28.18
N GLY A 73 -25.30 62.35 -26.87
CA GLY A 73 -26.42 62.85 -26.07
C GLY A 73 -26.16 64.28 -25.65
N LYS A 74 -27.14 65.15 -25.87
CA LYS A 74 -27.05 66.59 -25.65
C LYS A 74 -27.96 67.03 -24.52
N SER A 75 -29.18 66.51 -24.46
CA SER A 75 -30.14 66.82 -23.39
C SER A 75 -30.89 65.56 -22.96
N PRO A 76 -31.31 65.46 -21.69
CA PRO A 76 -32.09 64.31 -21.22
C PRO A 76 -33.41 64.19 -21.98
N GLY A 77 -33.81 62.97 -22.29
CA GLY A 77 -35.08 62.70 -22.96
C GLY A 77 -35.07 61.40 -23.75
N VAL A 78 -36.25 61.01 -24.22
CA VAL A 78 -36.43 59.86 -25.11
C VAL A 78 -36.67 60.34 -26.54
N THR A 79 -35.99 59.73 -27.50
CA THR A 79 -36.18 60.00 -28.94
C THR A 79 -35.91 58.74 -29.74
N ASN A 80 -36.34 58.70 -31.00
CA ASN A 80 -36.15 57.54 -31.86
C ASN A 80 -35.12 57.85 -32.93
N LEU A 81 -34.09 57.01 -33.03
CA LEU A 81 -33.09 57.03 -34.11
C LEU A 81 -33.56 56.06 -35.20
N THR A 82 -33.86 56.60 -36.38
CA THR A 82 -34.23 55.82 -37.56
C THR A 82 -33.07 55.76 -38.54
N ILE A 83 -32.69 54.54 -38.93
CA ILE A 83 -31.55 54.28 -39.81
C ILE A 83 -32.05 53.76 -41.15
N TRP A 84 -31.63 54.40 -42.25
CA TRP A 84 -32.03 54.02 -43.61
C TRP A 84 -30.85 53.41 -44.38
N GLY A 85 -31.10 52.28 -45.05
CA GLY A 85 -30.11 51.60 -45.88
C GLY A 85 -30.02 52.16 -47.30
N VAL A 86 -29.05 51.65 -48.08
CA VAL A 86 -28.75 52.13 -49.46
C VAL A 86 -29.91 52.02 -50.45
N ASN A 87 -30.85 51.09 -50.23
CA ASN A 87 -32.02 50.86 -51.09
C ASN A 87 -33.29 51.60 -50.63
N ASP A 88 -33.16 52.64 -49.79
CA ASP A 88 -34.27 53.36 -49.13
C ASP A 88 -35.21 52.44 -48.32
N LYS A 89 -34.75 51.24 -47.95
CA LYS A 89 -35.41 50.39 -46.97
C LYS A 89 -34.99 50.79 -45.56
N LEU A 90 -35.96 50.78 -44.64
CA LEU A 90 -35.71 51.01 -43.22
C LEU A 90 -34.83 49.88 -42.69
N SER A 91 -33.66 50.23 -42.15
CA SER A 91 -32.70 49.25 -41.64
C SER A 91 -32.95 48.94 -40.17
N ALA A 92 -33.26 49.96 -39.36
CA ALA A 92 -33.58 49.81 -37.93
C ALA A 92 -34.24 51.08 -37.38
N VAL A 93 -35.09 50.91 -36.36
CA VAL A 93 -35.54 51.96 -35.45
C VAL A 93 -35.00 51.65 -34.06
N ILE A 94 -34.37 52.63 -33.42
CA ILE A 94 -33.78 52.50 -32.08
C ILE A 94 -34.43 53.55 -31.17
N ASP A 95 -34.99 53.11 -30.05
CA ASP A 95 -35.44 54.01 -28.98
C ASP A 95 -34.21 54.43 -28.18
N LEU A 96 -33.87 55.70 -28.26
CA LEU A 96 -32.76 56.32 -27.56
C LEU A 96 -33.27 57.02 -26.31
N GLU A 97 -32.83 56.57 -25.14
CA GLU A 97 -33.03 57.25 -23.87
C GLU A 97 -31.74 57.93 -23.44
N VAL A 98 -31.75 59.25 -23.33
CA VAL A 98 -30.63 60.02 -22.79
C VAL A 98 -30.92 60.37 -21.34
N SER A 99 -30.10 59.84 -20.42
CA SER A 99 -30.20 60.09 -18.98
C SER A 99 -29.10 61.05 -18.48
N PRO A 100 -29.33 61.83 -17.41
CA PRO A 100 -28.30 62.67 -16.79
C PRO A 100 -27.11 61.87 -16.24
N ASP A 101 -25.91 62.48 -16.20
CA ASP A 101 -24.73 61.86 -15.58
C ASP A 101 -24.76 62.03 -14.05
N ILE A 102 -25.01 60.93 -13.34
CA ILE A 102 -25.00 60.86 -11.87
C ILE A 102 -23.71 60.27 -11.30
N SER A 103 -22.69 60.04 -12.12
CA SER A 103 -21.46 59.36 -11.69
C SER A 103 -20.74 60.14 -10.60
N ARG A 104 -20.64 61.48 -10.74
CA ARG A 104 -20.02 62.34 -9.73
C ARG A 104 -20.76 62.34 -8.40
N LEU A 105 -22.09 62.33 -8.43
CA LEU A 105 -22.89 62.25 -7.21
C LEU A 105 -22.69 60.89 -6.51
N LYS A 106 -22.69 59.79 -7.27
CA LYS A 106 -22.40 58.45 -6.73
C LYS A 106 -21.00 58.37 -6.10
N GLU A 107 -20.00 58.99 -6.72
CA GLU A 107 -18.65 59.08 -6.17
C GLU A 107 -18.59 59.93 -4.89
N MET A 108 -19.26 61.08 -4.86
CA MET A 108 -19.32 61.95 -3.67
C MET A 108 -19.97 61.26 -2.48
N ILE A 109 -21.09 60.55 -2.70
CA ILE A 109 -21.77 59.78 -1.66
C ILE A 109 -20.82 58.70 -1.11
N ARG A 110 -20.17 57.91 -1.97
CA ARG A 110 -19.19 56.88 -1.55
C ARG A 110 -17.98 57.44 -0.82
N LYS A 111 -17.52 58.63 -1.19
CA LYS A 111 -16.34 59.26 -0.59
C LYS A 111 -16.64 59.86 0.79
N ILE A 112 -17.79 60.49 0.94
CA ILE A 112 -18.19 61.17 2.19
C ILE A 112 -18.77 60.15 3.19
N MET A 113 -19.47 59.13 2.69
CA MET A 113 -20.12 58.10 3.50
C MET A 113 -19.72 56.69 2.99
N PRO A 114 -18.48 56.24 3.25
CA PRO A 114 -18.00 54.93 2.78
C PRO A 114 -18.71 53.74 3.45
N GLU A 115 -19.24 53.95 4.66
CA GLU A 115 -19.96 52.92 5.43
C GLU A 115 -21.38 52.66 4.88
N GLU A 116 -21.97 53.61 4.15
CA GLU A 116 -23.35 53.52 3.64
C GLU A 116 -23.37 52.88 2.24
N MET A 117 -23.19 51.57 2.18
CA MET A 117 -23.07 50.84 0.89
C MET A 117 -24.41 50.61 0.17
N ASN A 118 -25.54 50.81 0.86
CA ASN A 118 -26.88 50.44 0.38
C ASN A 118 -27.66 51.59 -0.28
N ILE A 119 -27.01 52.71 -0.63
CA ILE A 119 -27.66 53.85 -1.28
C ILE A 119 -27.61 53.67 -2.81
N GLN A 120 -28.79 53.65 -3.43
CA GLN A 120 -28.97 53.64 -4.88
C GLN A 120 -29.49 54.99 -5.36
N ALA A 121 -28.89 55.49 -6.44
CA ALA A 121 -29.29 56.73 -7.09
C ALA A 121 -29.64 56.43 -8.56
N SER A 122 -30.83 56.84 -8.97
CA SER A 122 -31.30 56.80 -10.36
C SER A 122 -31.85 58.16 -10.75
N ALA A 123 -31.55 58.63 -11.96
CA ALA A 123 -32.01 59.92 -12.46
C ALA A 123 -32.85 59.76 -13.73
N THR A 124 -33.99 60.43 -13.76
CA THR A 124 -34.92 60.42 -14.90
C THR A 124 -35.27 61.85 -15.25
N HIS A 125 -34.92 62.29 -16.47
CA HIS A 125 -35.09 63.66 -16.94
C HIS A 125 -34.50 64.70 -15.97
N ASP A 126 -35.35 65.32 -15.16
CA ASP A 126 -35.03 66.43 -14.25
C ASP A 126 -35.11 66.05 -12.77
N ASN A 127 -35.38 64.77 -12.44
CA ASN A 127 -35.47 64.30 -11.07
C ASN A 127 -34.45 63.20 -10.76
N ILE A 128 -34.09 63.11 -9.49
CA ILE A 128 -33.30 62.01 -8.94
C ILE A 128 -34.11 61.27 -7.89
N THR A 129 -34.08 59.96 -7.98
CA THR A 129 -34.65 59.05 -6.99
C THR A 129 -33.51 58.43 -6.20
N LEU A 130 -33.55 58.62 -4.87
CA LEU A 130 -32.62 58.02 -3.93
C LEU A 130 -33.36 56.95 -3.14
N SER A 131 -32.85 55.72 -3.14
CA SER A 131 -33.49 54.57 -2.49
C SER A 131 -32.45 53.70 -1.80
N GLY A 132 -32.82 53.05 -0.69
CA GLY A 132 -31.87 52.26 0.09
C GLY A 132 -32.07 52.38 1.58
N ALA A 133 -31.09 51.89 2.33
CA ALA A 133 -31.02 52.02 3.79
C ALA A 133 -29.85 52.94 4.17
N VAL A 134 -30.04 53.72 5.24
CA VAL A 134 -29.01 54.56 5.86
C VAL A 134 -28.97 54.33 7.36
N SER A 135 -27.77 54.30 7.93
CA SER A 135 -27.54 53.86 9.30
C SER A 135 -27.98 54.88 10.36
N LYS A 136 -28.07 56.16 9.99
CA LYS A 136 -28.44 57.27 10.89
C LYS A 136 -29.27 58.32 10.15
N SER A 137 -30.21 58.94 10.85
CA SER A 137 -31.01 60.07 10.33
C SER A 137 -30.12 61.25 9.87
N THR A 138 -28.98 61.50 10.54
CA THR A 138 -28.02 62.53 10.13
C THR A 138 -27.44 62.27 8.73
N ASN A 139 -27.17 61.00 8.39
CA ASN A 139 -26.64 60.61 7.09
C ASN A 139 -27.70 60.78 5.99
N LEU A 140 -28.97 60.49 6.30
CA LEU A 140 -30.09 60.77 5.39
C LEU A 140 -30.12 62.24 4.96
N HIS A 141 -30.02 63.16 5.92
CA HIS A 141 -30.02 64.60 5.63
C HIS A 141 -28.80 65.02 4.80
N GLN A 142 -27.62 64.45 5.05
CA GLN A 142 -26.42 64.74 4.27
C GLN A 142 -26.52 64.21 2.83
N VAL A 143 -27.10 63.02 2.63
CA VAL A 143 -27.31 62.44 1.29
C VAL A 143 -28.24 63.32 0.46
N LEU A 144 -29.32 63.82 1.06
CA LEU A 144 -30.23 64.75 0.38
C LEU A 144 -29.52 66.06 0.02
N ALA A 145 -28.76 66.65 0.95
CA ALA A 145 -28.01 67.88 0.72
C ALA A 145 -26.93 67.74 -0.38
N LEU A 146 -26.33 66.55 -0.54
CA LEU A 146 -25.39 66.27 -1.63
C LEU A 146 -26.06 66.16 -3.00
N ALA A 147 -27.33 65.74 -3.05
CA ALA A 147 -28.06 65.55 -4.29
C ALA A 147 -28.67 66.85 -4.85
N GLU A 148 -29.04 67.79 -3.98
CA GLU A 148 -29.67 69.08 -4.34
C GLU A 148 -28.89 69.88 -5.41
N PRO A 149 -27.55 70.05 -5.35
CA PRO A 149 -26.80 70.82 -6.35
C PRO A 149 -26.84 70.21 -7.75
N PHE A 150 -27.03 68.90 -7.87
CA PHE A 150 -27.07 68.19 -9.16
C PHE A 150 -28.47 68.17 -9.78
N PHE A 151 -29.53 68.22 -8.95
CA PHE A 151 -30.93 68.15 -9.38
C PHE A 151 -31.78 69.19 -8.64
N PRO A 152 -31.64 70.49 -8.97
CA PRO A 152 -32.29 71.57 -8.22
C PRO A 152 -33.82 71.59 -8.35
N LYS A 153 -34.39 70.86 -9.32
CA LYS A 153 -35.83 70.85 -9.57
C LYS A 153 -36.58 69.87 -8.65
N LYS A 154 -36.09 68.63 -8.47
CA LYS A 154 -36.83 67.59 -7.74
C LYS A 154 -35.95 66.41 -7.29
N VAL A 155 -35.85 66.18 -5.99
CA VAL A 155 -35.25 64.98 -5.38
C VAL A 155 -36.36 64.14 -4.73
N VAL A 156 -36.47 62.87 -5.12
CA VAL A 156 -37.45 61.91 -4.56
C VAL A 156 -36.72 60.97 -3.60
N ASN A 157 -37.13 60.98 -2.33
CA ASN A 157 -36.49 60.21 -1.26
C ASN A 157 -37.29 58.95 -0.90
N PHE A 158 -36.68 57.78 -1.08
CA PHE A 158 -37.14 56.48 -0.60
C PHE A 158 -36.12 55.82 0.35
N LEU A 159 -35.19 56.59 0.93
CA LEU A 159 -34.23 56.09 1.91
C LEU A 159 -34.94 55.76 3.23
N ARG A 160 -34.60 54.60 3.80
CA ARG A 160 -35.07 54.16 5.11
C ARG A 160 -33.94 54.27 6.12
N VAL A 161 -34.24 54.75 7.33
CA VAL A 161 -33.27 54.74 8.43
C VAL A 161 -33.33 53.37 9.10
N GLU A 162 -32.22 52.63 9.07
CA GLU A 162 -32.04 51.35 9.77
C GLU A 162 -30.99 51.55 10.85
N ASP A 163 -31.39 51.59 12.11
CA ASP A 163 -30.47 51.74 13.24
C ASP A 163 -29.66 50.44 13.40
N SER A 164 -28.41 50.42 12.91
CA SER A 164 -27.48 49.32 13.13
C SER A 164 -26.78 49.46 14.50
N PRO A 165 -26.63 48.38 15.28
CA PRO A 165 -25.94 48.42 16.57
C PRO A 165 -24.45 48.78 16.41
N ASP A 166 -23.93 49.62 17.31
CA ASP A 166 -22.52 50.04 17.32
C ASP A 166 -21.62 48.92 17.87
N VAL A 167 -20.91 48.23 16.96
CA VAL A 167 -19.99 47.13 17.29
C VAL A 167 -18.57 47.59 17.64
N SER A 168 -18.27 48.90 17.57
CA SER A 168 -16.91 49.43 17.67
C SER A 168 -16.31 49.18 19.07
N LYS A 169 -17.08 49.47 20.12
CA LYS A 169 -16.66 49.27 21.52
C LYS A 169 -16.38 47.80 21.84
N PHE A 170 -17.17 46.90 21.27
CA PHE A 170 -16.99 45.46 21.43
C PHE A 170 -15.74 44.95 20.72
N LYS A 171 -15.47 45.42 19.49
CA LYS A 171 -14.23 45.09 18.75
C LYS A 171 -12.98 45.50 19.51
N GLU A 172 -12.96 46.70 20.10
CA GLU A 172 -11.84 47.18 20.93
C GLU A 172 -11.65 46.29 22.16
N SER A 173 -12.73 45.95 22.85
CA SER A 173 -12.69 45.11 24.05
C SER A 173 -12.25 43.67 23.75
N LEU A 174 -12.67 43.13 22.60
CA LEU A 174 -12.25 41.81 22.12
C LEU A 174 -10.73 41.77 21.87
N HIS A 175 -10.18 42.81 21.25
CA HIS A 175 -8.74 42.89 20.98
C HIS A 175 -7.92 43.07 22.27
N GLN A 176 -8.47 43.77 23.26
CA GLN A 176 -7.82 43.97 24.55
C GLN A 176 -7.81 42.69 25.42
N VAL A 177 -8.89 41.91 25.40
CA VAL A 177 -9.03 40.69 26.23
C VAL A 177 -8.34 39.48 25.57
N LEU A 178 -8.28 39.44 24.23
CA LEU A 178 -7.72 38.33 23.45
C LEU A 178 -6.78 38.86 22.34
N PRO A 179 -5.58 39.36 22.68
CA PRO A 179 -4.65 39.94 21.71
C PRO A 179 -4.08 38.91 20.71
N GLU A 180 -4.07 37.63 21.08
CA GLU A 180 -3.54 36.53 20.26
C GLU A 180 -4.51 36.08 19.15
N GLU A 181 -5.82 36.34 19.30
CA GLU A 181 -6.86 35.82 18.41
C GLU A 181 -7.20 36.84 17.31
N LYS A 182 -6.39 36.88 16.25
CA LYS A 182 -6.49 37.90 15.17
C LYS A 182 -7.53 37.60 14.09
N ASP A 183 -8.04 36.38 14.03
CA ASP A 183 -8.93 35.93 12.94
C ASP A 183 -10.43 36.07 13.27
N ILE A 184 -10.77 36.71 14.40
CA ILE A 184 -12.17 36.92 14.79
C ILE A 184 -12.75 38.11 14.02
N LYS A 185 -13.72 37.85 13.14
CA LYS A 185 -14.50 38.87 12.42
C LYS A 185 -15.83 39.11 13.12
N VAL A 186 -16.10 40.38 13.45
CA VAL A 186 -17.37 40.85 14.02
C VAL A 186 -18.11 41.69 12.99
N THR A 187 -19.31 41.26 12.62
CA THR A 187 -20.17 41.95 11.66
C THR A 187 -21.53 42.24 12.28
N ALA A 188 -22.10 43.41 11.98
CA ALA A 188 -23.48 43.72 12.34
C ALA A 188 -24.41 43.01 11.34
N SER A 189 -25.42 42.33 11.88
CA SER A 189 -26.49 41.72 11.11
C SER A 189 -27.74 42.58 11.30
N GLY A 190 -28.50 42.81 10.23
CA GLY A 190 -29.82 43.42 10.32
C GLY A 190 -30.67 42.73 11.39
N ASP A 191 -31.57 43.48 12.03
CA ASP A 191 -32.35 43.12 13.23
C ASP A 191 -31.60 43.18 14.57
N ASP A 192 -30.68 44.15 14.76
CA ASP A 192 -30.08 44.42 16.07
C ASP A 192 -29.24 43.23 16.61
N LYS A 193 -28.64 42.44 15.69
CA LYS A 193 -27.83 41.25 15.98
C LYS A 193 -26.38 41.44 15.53
N ILE A 194 -25.46 40.68 16.13
CA ILE A 194 -24.06 40.58 15.70
C ILE A 194 -23.72 39.15 15.27
N ALA A 195 -22.88 39.00 14.27
CA ALA A 195 -22.34 37.72 13.83
C ALA A 195 -20.83 37.65 14.09
N LEU A 196 -20.41 36.59 14.77
CA LEU A 196 -19.02 36.28 15.11
C LEU A 196 -18.55 35.11 14.25
N SER A 197 -17.45 35.27 13.51
CA SER A 197 -16.88 34.22 12.66
C SER A 197 -15.35 34.22 12.71
N GLY A 198 -14.71 33.07 12.52
CA GLY A 198 -13.25 32.91 12.59
C GLY A 198 -12.82 31.62 13.30
N THR A 199 -11.52 31.33 13.29
CA THR A 199 -10.92 30.22 14.03
C THR A 199 -10.27 30.70 15.34
N LEU A 200 -10.38 29.88 16.38
CA LEU A 200 -9.84 30.15 17.73
C LEU A 200 -8.83 29.09 18.12
N SER A 201 -7.79 29.49 18.84
CA SER A 201 -6.74 28.58 19.31
C SER A 201 -7.21 27.55 20.35
N SER A 202 -8.31 27.82 21.07
CA SER A 202 -8.79 26.91 22.12
C SER A 202 -10.28 27.08 22.45
N ARG A 203 -10.87 26.04 23.06
CA ARG A 203 -12.25 26.09 23.61
C ARG A 203 -12.40 27.11 24.75
N ALA A 204 -11.31 27.42 25.46
CA ALA A 204 -11.30 28.44 26.51
C ALA A 204 -11.36 29.87 25.93
N SER A 205 -10.74 30.11 24.78
CA SER A 205 -10.91 31.36 24.03
C SER A 205 -12.37 31.52 23.59
N LEU A 206 -12.99 30.44 23.09
CA LEU A 206 -14.39 30.45 22.64
C LEU A 206 -15.36 30.82 23.78
N SER A 207 -15.20 30.24 24.97
CA SER A 207 -16.08 30.59 26.10
C SER A 207 -15.91 32.04 26.56
N LYS A 208 -14.69 32.57 26.56
CA LYS A 208 -14.42 33.99 26.88
C LYS A 208 -15.05 34.93 25.86
N VAL A 209 -14.90 34.64 24.56
CA VAL A 209 -15.52 35.43 23.48
C VAL A 209 -17.03 35.44 23.62
N LEU A 210 -17.66 34.28 23.85
CA LEU A 210 -19.11 34.20 24.02
C LEU A 210 -19.59 34.96 25.26
N THR A 211 -18.90 34.82 26.38
CA THR A 211 -19.23 35.54 27.63
C THR A 211 -19.12 37.05 27.46
N LEU A 212 -18.06 37.51 26.81
CA LEU A 212 -17.87 38.92 26.49
C LEU A 212 -18.95 39.41 25.53
N SER A 213 -19.31 38.61 24.52
CA SER A 213 -20.34 38.98 23.55
C SER A 213 -21.74 39.10 24.17
N GLU A 214 -22.08 38.21 25.12
CA GLU A 214 -23.37 38.25 25.82
C GLU A 214 -23.49 39.47 26.74
N SER A 215 -22.37 39.98 27.27
CA SER A 215 -22.32 41.21 28.08
C SER A 215 -22.65 42.47 27.26
N TYR A 216 -22.19 42.53 26.00
CA TYR A 216 -22.42 43.69 25.13
C TYR A 216 -23.72 43.57 24.32
N PHE A 217 -24.13 42.36 23.95
CA PHE A 217 -25.28 42.08 23.07
C PHE A 217 -26.13 40.91 23.60
N PRO A 218 -26.91 41.11 24.68
CA PRO A 218 -27.68 40.03 25.30
C PRO A 218 -28.68 39.42 24.32
N LYS A 219 -28.63 38.09 24.14
CA LYS A 219 -29.49 37.29 23.24
C LYS A 219 -29.50 37.73 21.77
N ARG A 220 -28.42 38.37 21.31
CA ARG A 220 -28.33 38.99 19.96
C ARG A 220 -27.05 38.58 19.21
N VAL A 221 -26.49 37.40 19.52
CA VAL A 221 -25.22 36.93 18.95
C VAL A 221 -25.43 35.66 18.12
N LEU A 222 -25.00 35.70 16.85
CA LEU A 222 -24.86 34.52 15.99
C LEU A 222 -23.41 34.03 16.04
N ASN A 223 -23.21 32.81 16.57
CA ASN A 223 -21.88 32.21 16.73
C ASN A 223 -21.54 31.27 15.57
N LEU A 224 -20.50 31.62 14.81
CA LEU A 224 -19.91 30.83 13.72
C LEU A 224 -18.41 30.55 13.97
N LEU A 225 -17.95 30.64 15.22
CA LEU A 225 -16.55 30.44 15.59
C LEU A 225 -16.21 28.94 15.69
N GLN A 226 -15.03 28.54 15.21
CA GLN A 226 -14.51 27.16 15.31
C GLN A 226 -13.24 27.12 16.15
N ALA A 227 -13.10 26.14 17.05
CA ALA A 227 -11.87 25.95 17.83
C ALA A 227 -10.95 24.93 17.14
N GLU A 228 -9.65 25.26 17.00
CA GLU A 228 -8.62 24.33 16.55
C GLU A 228 -8.39 23.21 17.57
N GLY A 229 -8.09 21.99 17.08
CA GLY A 229 -7.85 20.84 17.96
C GLY A 229 -9.13 20.20 18.50
N SER A 230 -10.20 20.17 17.71
CA SER A 230 -11.38 19.36 18.05
C SER A 230 -11.06 17.86 17.93
N PRO A 231 -11.47 17.01 18.89
CA PRO A 231 -11.28 15.55 18.82
C PRO A 231 -11.83 14.93 17.52
N SER A 232 -12.80 15.59 16.90
CA SER A 232 -13.38 15.22 15.61
C SER A 232 -12.35 15.23 14.48
N GLN A 233 -11.43 16.20 14.44
CA GLN A 233 -10.42 16.32 13.38
C GLN A 233 -9.36 15.22 13.49
N LEU A 234 -8.88 14.93 14.70
CA LEU A 234 -7.96 13.82 14.93
C LEU A 234 -8.62 12.48 14.59
N LYS A 235 -9.87 12.28 15.01
CA LYS A 235 -10.64 11.08 14.67
C LYS A 235 -10.79 10.90 13.15
N GLU A 236 -11.07 11.98 12.43
CA GLU A 236 -11.19 11.96 10.97
C GLU A 236 -9.84 11.67 10.28
N ALA A 237 -8.75 12.27 10.74
CA ALA A 237 -7.41 12.02 10.24
C ALA A 237 -6.99 10.55 10.44
N LEU A 238 -7.25 9.99 11.62
CA LEU A 238 -6.98 8.58 11.93
C LEU A 238 -7.81 7.65 11.03
N TYR A 239 -9.09 7.94 10.84
CA TYR A 239 -9.97 7.13 9.97
C TYR A 239 -9.54 7.17 8.50
N LYS A 240 -9.03 8.31 8.04
CA LYS A 240 -8.58 8.49 6.65
C LYS A 240 -7.25 7.79 6.36
N ILE A 241 -6.31 7.78 7.32
CA ILE A 241 -4.97 7.20 7.15
C ILE A 241 -4.98 5.69 7.46
N LEU A 242 -5.74 5.28 8.48
CA LEU A 242 -5.85 3.90 8.95
C LEU A 242 -7.32 3.42 8.88
N PRO A 243 -7.86 3.18 7.68
CA PRO A 243 -9.27 2.82 7.50
C PRO A 243 -9.66 1.46 8.11
N ASP A 244 -8.68 0.58 8.30
CA ASP A 244 -8.88 -0.75 8.88
C ASP A 244 -8.97 -0.70 10.43
N GLU A 245 -8.45 0.34 11.06
CA GLU A 245 -8.38 0.47 12.53
C GLU A 245 -9.62 1.19 13.10
N LYS A 246 -10.77 0.53 13.00
CA LYS A 246 -12.08 1.11 13.35
C LYS A 246 -12.34 1.19 14.86
N GLU A 247 -11.56 0.49 15.66
CA GLU A 247 -11.76 0.40 17.11
C GLU A 247 -11.09 1.55 17.89
N ILE A 248 -10.31 2.40 17.21
CA ILE A 248 -9.66 3.54 17.84
C ILE A 248 -10.69 4.60 18.23
N ARG A 249 -10.73 4.92 19.52
CA ARG A 249 -11.56 5.96 20.14
C ARG A 249 -10.68 7.09 20.64
N VAL A 250 -11.06 8.29 20.26
CA VAL A 250 -10.42 9.54 20.70
C VAL A 250 -11.37 10.21 21.68
N THR A 251 -10.95 10.37 22.93
CA THR A 251 -11.68 11.12 23.95
C THR A 251 -10.81 12.24 24.48
N GLN A 252 -11.40 13.41 24.73
CA GLN A 252 -10.69 14.55 25.30
C GLN A 252 -11.16 14.77 26.73
N THR A 253 -10.22 14.81 27.66
CA THR A 253 -10.46 15.08 29.08
C THR A 253 -9.65 16.30 29.46
N GLY A 254 -10.32 17.46 29.54
CA GLY A 254 -9.66 18.74 29.78
C GLY A 254 -8.72 19.11 28.63
N GLU A 255 -7.44 19.30 28.94
CA GLU A 255 -6.39 19.61 27.96
C GLU A 255 -5.72 18.37 27.35
N SER A 256 -5.97 17.18 27.90
CA SER A 256 -5.35 15.93 27.44
C SER A 256 -6.27 15.14 26.53
N VAL A 257 -5.68 14.47 25.54
CA VAL A 257 -6.38 13.52 24.66
C VAL A 257 -5.98 12.11 25.01
N THR A 258 -6.99 11.27 25.24
CA THR A 258 -6.84 9.86 25.51
C THR A 258 -7.19 9.08 24.25
N LEU A 259 -6.27 8.22 23.83
CA LEU A 259 -6.49 7.24 22.78
C LEU A 259 -6.79 5.88 23.43
N SER A 260 -7.86 5.22 23.02
CA SER A 260 -8.24 3.90 23.53
C SER A 260 -8.81 3.02 22.42
N GLY A 261 -8.78 1.70 22.60
CA GLY A 261 -9.24 0.74 21.59
C GLY A 261 -8.18 -0.31 21.27
N MET A 262 -8.45 -1.16 20.29
CA MET A 262 -7.49 -2.15 19.78
C MET A 262 -6.89 -1.69 18.46
N VAL A 263 -5.63 -2.03 18.24
CA VAL A 263 -4.92 -1.85 16.96
C VAL A 263 -4.33 -3.17 16.51
N SER A 264 -4.37 -3.46 15.20
CA SER A 264 -3.99 -4.76 14.64
C SER A 264 -2.48 -5.09 14.71
N SER A 265 -1.62 -4.10 14.87
CA SER A 265 -0.16 -4.28 14.88
C SER A 265 0.58 -3.18 15.64
N THR A 266 1.79 -3.51 16.11
CA THR A 266 2.69 -2.55 16.76
C THR A 266 3.14 -1.44 15.81
N SER A 267 3.27 -1.72 14.51
CA SER A 267 3.57 -0.71 13.49
C SER A 267 2.45 0.30 13.34
N ASN A 268 1.19 -0.14 13.33
CA ASN A 268 0.05 0.76 13.24
C ASN A 268 -0.07 1.60 14.51
N LEU A 269 0.20 1.03 15.69
CA LEU A 269 0.25 1.79 16.94
C LEU A 269 1.28 2.92 16.88
N ALA A 270 2.48 2.67 16.35
CA ALA A 270 3.50 3.70 16.18
C ALA A 270 3.03 4.84 15.25
N GLN A 271 2.33 4.51 14.15
CA GLN A 271 1.76 5.50 13.25
C GLN A 271 0.64 6.33 13.91
N VAL A 272 -0.26 5.68 14.66
CA VAL A 272 -1.33 6.36 15.41
C VAL A 272 -0.74 7.38 16.39
N LEU A 273 0.29 6.98 17.15
CA LEU A 273 0.96 7.88 18.10
C LEU A 273 1.64 9.06 17.40
N ALA A 274 2.32 8.81 16.27
CA ALA A 274 2.97 9.89 15.50
C ALA A 274 1.95 10.91 14.96
N ILE A 275 0.81 10.44 14.46
CA ILE A 275 -0.28 11.32 14.01
C ILE A 275 -0.84 12.08 15.20
N ALA A 276 -1.18 11.40 16.29
CA ALA A 276 -1.78 12.05 17.45
C ALA A 276 -0.85 13.10 18.13
N GLU A 277 0.45 12.82 18.22
CA GLU A 277 1.45 13.75 18.76
C GLU A 277 1.55 15.03 17.92
N SER A 278 1.29 14.94 16.61
CA SER A 278 1.27 16.11 15.72
C SER A 278 0.10 17.08 15.99
N TYR A 279 -1.03 16.57 16.50
CA TYR A 279 -2.21 17.37 16.88
C TYR A 279 -2.18 17.83 18.35
N TYR A 280 -1.63 17.02 19.26
CA TYR A 280 -1.62 17.29 20.71
C TYR A 280 -0.24 17.03 21.34
N PRO A 281 0.75 17.91 21.10
CA PRO A 281 2.11 17.71 21.59
C PRO A 281 2.15 17.67 23.13
N LYS A 282 2.77 16.62 23.70
CA LYS A 282 2.96 16.42 25.16
C LYS A 282 1.68 16.35 26.01
N LYS A 283 0.49 16.15 25.39
CA LYS A 283 -0.80 16.02 26.10
C LYS A 283 -1.57 14.76 25.68
N LEU A 284 -0.84 13.71 25.31
CA LEU A 284 -1.39 12.44 24.84
C LEU A 284 -1.29 11.35 25.91
N ILE A 285 -2.42 10.67 26.17
CA ILE A 285 -2.48 9.47 27.01
C ILE A 285 -2.81 8.28 26.12
N ASN A 286 -1.89 7.32 26.02
CA ASN A 286 -2.07 6.12 25.22
C ASN A 286 -2.63 4.97 26.08
N LEU A 287 -3.87 4.56 25.81
CA LEU A 287 -4.53 3.36 26.34
C LEU A 287 -4.91 2.39 25.21
N ILE A 288 -4.24 2.48 24.05
CA ILE A 288 -4.45 1.54 22.95
C ILE A 288 -3.79 0.21 23.30
N GLU A 289 -4.54 -0.88 23.15
CA GLU A 289 -4.02 -2.23 23.22
C GLU A 289 -3.70 -2.74 21.81
N VAL A 290 -2.61 -3.49 21.67
CA VAL A 290 -2.30 -4.16 20.40
C VAL A 290 -3.00 -5.52 20.42
N GLY A 291 -4.04 -5.65 19.61
CA GLY A 291 -4.80 -6.89 19.43
C GLY A 291 -4.32 -7.65 18.21
N GLY A 292 -4.29 -8.99 18.27
CA GLY A 292 -3.99 -9.83 17.11
C GLY A 292 -3.16 -11.06 17.42
N VAL A 293 -3.11 -11.95 16.44
CA VAL A 293 -2.24 -13.14 16.47
C VAL A 293 -0.85 -12.72 16.02
N HIS A 294 0.07 -12.55 16.96
CA HIS A 294 1.45 -12.20 16.66
C HIS A 294 2.37 -13.41 16.64
N GLN A 295 1.84 -14.61 16.81
CA GLN A 295 2.64 -15.82 16.75
C GLN A 295 2.78 -16.26 15.30
N VAL A 296 4.03 -16.38 14.86
CA VAL A 296 4.38 -16.92 13.56
C VAL A 296 5.04 -18.26 13.80
N MET A 297 4.49 -19.29 13.17
CA MET A 297 5.13 -20.58 13.00
C MET A 297 5.92 -20.57 11.72
N LEU A 298 7.15 -21.04 11.75
CA LEU A 298 7.96 -21.28 10.57
C LEU A 298 8.15 -22.78 10.38
N GLU A 299 7.75 -23.29 9.23
CA GLU A 299 8.12 -24.61 8.75
C GLU A 299 9.28 -24.46 7.76
N VAL A 300 10.36 -25.18 7.98
CA VAL A 300 11.49 -25.26 7.05
C VAL A 300 11.60 -26.70 6.58
N ARG A 301 11.84 -26.90 5.29
CA ARG A 301 12.06 -28.21 4.68
C ARG A 301 13.42 -28.21 4.00
N VAL A 302 14.32 -29.05 4.50
CA VAL A 302 15.65 -29.28 3.93
C VAL A 302 15.65 -30.66 3.31
N ALA A 303 15.73 -30.71 1.99
CA ALA A 303 15.74 -31.95 1.23
C ALA A 303 17.05 -32.07 0.44
N GLU A 304 17.79 -33.15 0.68
CA GLU A 304 19.03 -33.47 -0.04
C GLU A 304 19.00 -34.88 -0.61
N MET A 305 19.51 -35.01 -1.82
CA MET A 305 19.74 -36.28 -2.50
C MET A 305 21.20 -36.33 -2.96
N SER A 306 21.92 -37.36 -2.55
CA SER A 306 23.30 -37.61 -2.97
C SER A 306 23.39 -38.97 -3.66
N ARG A 307 23.90 -38.99 -4.89
CA ARG A 307 24.05 -40.19 -5.71
C ARG A 307 25.54 -40.39 -6.00
N SER A 308 26.01 -41.62 -5.86
CA SER A 308 27.36 -42.00 -6.27
C SER A 308 27.27 -43.18 -7.25
N LEU A 309 28.09 -43.14 -8.28
CA LEU A 309 28.21 -44.18 -9.29
C LEU A 309 29.69 -44.45 -9.53
N LEU A 310 30.14 -45.67 -9.26
CA LEU A 310 31.47 -46.15 -9.59
C LEU A 310 31.35 -47.26 -10.63
N ARG A 311 32.05 -47.11 -11.75
CA ARG A 311 32.19 -48.13 -12.79
C ARG A 311 33.66 -48.41 -13.01
N ARG A 312 34.04 -49.67 -12.89
CA ARG A 312 35.41 -50.13 -13.14
C ARG A 312 35.37 -51.32 -14.07
N LEU A 313 36.28 -51.29 -15.03
CA LEU A 313 36.54 -52.40 -15.93
C LEU A 313 38.04 -52.45 -16.21
N GLY A 314 38.67 -53.57 -15.92
CA GLY A 314 40.08 -53.80 -16.20
C GLY A 314 40.39 -55.29 -16.29
N VAL A 315 41.38 -55.61 -17.12
CA VAL A 315 41.84 -56.99 -17.30
C VAL A 315 43.36 -57.02 -17.15
N ASN A 316 43.85 -57.91 -16.31
CA ASN A 316 45.28 -58.20 -16.18
C ASN A 316 45.53 -59.65 -16.55
N PHE A 317 46.75 -59.94 -17.03
CA PHE A 317 47.12 -61.30 -17.39
C PHE A 317 48.52 -61.61 -16.88
N ASN A 318 48.66 -62.78 -16.26
CA ASN A 318 49.94 -63.32 -15.87
C ASN A 318 50.22 -64.62 -16.62
N TYR A 319 51.46 -64.78 -17.07
CA TYR A 319 52.01 -65.95 -17.72
C TYR A 319 53.22 -66.46 -16.92
N ILE A 320 53.17 -67.72 -16.50
CA ILE A 320 54.23 -68.38 -15.74
C ILE A 320 54.61 -69.68 -16.46
N SER A 321 55.91 -69.92 -16.63
CA SER A 321 56.43 -71.15 -17.25
C SER A 321 57.35 -71.90 -16.28
N GLU A 322 57.31 -73.23 -16.32
CA GLU A 322 58.21 -74.13 -15.57
C GLU A 322 59.69 -73.90 -15.92
N ASN A 323 59.97 -73.38 -17.12
CA ASN A 323 61.32 -73.03 -17.58
C ASN A 323 61.82 -71.69 -17.00
N GLY A 324 61.08 -71.07 -16.08
CA GLY A 324 61.43 -69.80 -15.44
C GLY A 324 61.17 -68.55 -16.29
N VAL A 325 60.62 -68.70 -17.51
CA VAL A 325 60.20 -67.58 -18.35
C VAL A 325 58.83 -67.10 -17.91
N ASN A 326 58.82 -66.18 -16.96
CA ASN A 326 57.60 -65.57 -16.42
C ASN A 326 57.40 -64.18 -17.04
N PHE A 327 56.20 -63.91 -17.53
CA PHE A 327 55.81 -62.64 -18.13
C PHE A 327 54.47 -62.22 -17.56
N GLY A 328 54.33 -60.96 -17.16
CA GLY A 328 53.05 -60.46 -16.71
C GLY A 328 52.79 -59.06 -17.23
N LEU A 329 51.58 -58.90 -17.77
CA LEU A 329 51.03 -57.60 -18.11
C LEU A 329 50.17 -57.19 -16.92
N SER A 330 50.78 -56.45 -15.99
CA SER A 330 50.08 -55.78 -14.92
C SER A 330 49.90 -54.31 -15.32
N LEU A 331 48.67 -53.91 -15.63
CA LEU A 331 48.30 -52.52 -15.84
C LEU A 331 48.56 -51.70 -14.57
N LEU A 332 48.76 -50.38 -14.73
CA LEU A 332 48.76 -49.43 -13.60
C LEU A 332 47.48 -49.63 -12.77
N GLY A 333 47.66 -50.01 -11.51
CA GLY A 333 46.61 -50.53 -10.64
C GLY A 333 46.99 -51.84 -9.93
N SER A 334 48.05 -52.51 -10.38
CA SER A 334 48.68 -53.67 -9.72
C SER A 334 47.68 -54.76 -9.30
N LEU A 335 46.65 -55.05 -10.12
CA LEU A 335 45.60 -56.00 -9.70
C LEU A 335 46.15 -57.38 -9.32
N ALA A 336 47.25 -57.77 -9.95
CA ALA A 336 48.12 -58.86 -9.54
C ALA A 336 49.58 -58.41 -9.68
N SER A 337 50.45 -58.82 -8.75
CA SER A 337 51.90 -58.62 -8.86
C SER A 337 52.63 -59.96 -9.05
N LEU A 338 53.67 -59.96 -9.89
CA LEU A 338 54.54 -61.12 -10.05
C LEU A 338 55.61 -61.09 -8.95
N GLY A 339 55.35 -61.81 -7.85
CA GLY A 339 56.40 -62.21 -6.91
C GLY A 339 57.15 -63.46 -7.42
N SER A 340 57.95 -64.12 -6.57
CA SER A 340 58.44 -65.47 -6.86
C SER A 340 57.27 -66.46 -6.77
N VAL A 341 56.49 -66.58 -7.84
CA VAL A 341 55.29 -67.42 -7.87
C VAL A 341 55.71 -68.83 -8.31
N ALA A 342 55.49 -69.82 -7.45
CA ALA A 342 55.65 -71.23 -7.81
C ALA A 342 54.52 -71.68 -8.75
N THR A 343 54.83 -72.60 -9.67
CA THR A 343 53.84 -73.27 -10.54
C THR A 343 52.74 -73.90 -9.66
N GLY A 344 51.56 -73.30 -9.61
CA GLY A 344 50.51 -73.71 -8.66
C GLY A 344 49.85 -72.56 -7.88
N SER A 345 50.54 -71.43 -7.72
CA SER A 345 50.05 -70.28 -6.96
C SER A 345 49.50 -69.16 -7.86
N VAL A 346 48.51 -68.41 -7.37
CA VAL A 346 47.85 -67.30 -8.08
C VAL A 346 48.61 -65.97 -7.92
N GLY A 347 49.68 -65.95 -7.13
CA GLY A 347 50.43 -64.72 -6.81
C GLY A 347 49.66 -63.81 -5.84
N ASN A 348 50.18 -62.61 -5.59
CA ASN A 348 49.48 -61.62 -4.76
C ASN A 348 48.43 -60.89 -5.59
N VAL A 349 47.16 -61.08 -5.22
CA VAL A 349 46.00 -60.47 -5.89
C VAL A 349 45.41 -59.40 -5.00
N THR A 350 45.07 -58.25 -5.59
CA THR A 350 44.40 -57.17 -4.85
C THR A 350 42.94 -57.52 -4.59
N GLN A 351 42.36 -56.93 -3.54
CA GLN A 351 40.92 -57.02 -3.25
C GLN A 351 40.00 -56.45 -4.34
N ARG A 352 40.58 -55.83 -5.37
CA ARG A 352 39.88 -55.25 -6.51
C ARG A 352 39.48 -56.28 -7.57
N VAL A 353 40.09 -57.47 -7.57
CA VAL A 353 39.81 -58.48 -8.58
C VAL A 353 38.52 -59.22 -8.21
N ASN A 354 37.53 -59.15 -9.10
CA ASN A 354 36.23 -59.78 -8.91
C ASN A 354 36.18 -61.20 -9.51
N ALA A 355 37.02 -61.49 -10.51
CA ALA A 355 37.09 -62.81 -11.13
C ALA A 355 38.53 -63.17 -11.52
N ILE A 356 38.89 -64.43 -11.29
CA ILE A 356 40.18 -65.00 -11.65
C ILE A 356 39.93 -66.25 -12.47
N PHE A 357 40.52 -66.32 -13.65
CA PHE A 357 40.53 -67.52 -14.48
C PHE A 357 41.94 -68.07 -14.53
N ARG A 358 42.09 -69.39 -14.65
CA ARG A 358 43.40 -70.02 -14.72
C ARG A 358 43.38 -71.17 -15.70
N PHE A 359 44.34 -71.15 -16.62
CA PHE A 359 44.54 -72.16 -17.65
C PHE A 359 45.96 -72.72 -17.51
N THR A 360 46.08 -74.02 -17.25
CA THR A 360 47.35 -74.71 -17.06
C THR A 360 47.52 -75.83 -18.09
N GLY A 361 48.65 -75.87 -18.80
CA GLY A 361 48.97 -76.94 -19.74
C GLY A 361 50.38 -76.83 -20.30
N ALA A 362 51.02 -77.96 -20.62
CA ALA A 362 52.36 -78.02 -21.23
C ALA A 362 53.47 -77.21 -20.50
N GLY A 363 53.46 -77.21 -19.16
CA GLY A 363 54.42 -76.44 -18.35
C GLY A 363 54.21 -74.92 -18.39
N MET A 364 53.03 -74.47 -18.84
CA MET A 364 52.64 -73.07 -18.97
C MET A 364 51.35 -72.80 -18.17
N THR A 365 51.31 -71.69 -17.44
CA THR A 365 50.13 -71.21 -16.70
C THR A 365 49.75 -69.81 -17.16
N TRP A 366 48.52 -69.65 -17.64
CA TRP A 366 47.91 -68.36 -17.95
C TRP A 366 46.83 -68.02 -16.93
N THR A 367 46.91 -66.82 -16.35
CA THR A 367 45.96 -66.38 -15.33
C THR A 367 45.42 -64.98 -15.67
N PRO A 368 44.25 -64.89 -16.31
CA PRO A 368 43.48 -63.65 -16.39
C PRO A 368 42.91 -63.23 -15.03
N PHE A 369 42.99 -61.94 -14.74
CA PHE A 369 42.34 -61.26 -13.63
C PHE A 369 41.40 -60.21 -14.19
N ILE A 370 40.13 -60.25 -13.79
CA ILE A 370 39.11 -59.30 -14.23
C ILE A 370 38.63 -58.48 -13.03
N ASP A 371 38.70 -57.16 -13.17
CA ASP A 371 38.04 -56.18 -12.30
C ASP A 371 36.88 -55.60 -13.08
N ALA A 372 35.67 -55.98 -12.71
CA ALA A 372 34.43 -55.52 -13.32
C ALA A 372 33.45 -55.20 -12.19
N LEU A 373 33.30 -53.91 -11.89
CA LEU A 373 32.48 -53.42 -10.80
C LEU A 373 31.58 -52.30 -11.31
N LYS A 374 30.29 -52.40 -11.00
CA LYS A 374 29.35 -51.29 -11.06
C LYS A 374 28.72 -51.15 -9.69
N ASP A 375 29.03 -50.06 -9.01
CA ASP A 375 28.55 -49.74 -7.67
C ASP A 375 27.75 -48.44 -7.71
N GLU A 376 26.58 -48.44 -7.08
CA GLU A 376 25.62 -47.34 -7.07
C GLU A 376 25.17 -47.07 -5.64
N GLY A 377 25.47 -45.88 -5.13
CA GLY A 377 25.06 -45.42 -3.82
C GLY A 377 24.00 -44.32 -3.92
N LEU A 378 23.00 -44.36 -3.05
CA LEU A 378 21.99 -43.31 -2.91
C LEU A 378 21.80 -42.96 -1.43
N LEU A 379 21.96 -41.67 -1.12
CA LEU A 379 21.65 -41.09 0.18
C LEU A 379 20.54 -40.05 0.01
N LYS A 380 19.52 -40.10 0.87
CA LYS A 380 18.45 -39.11 0.95
C LYS A 380 18.39 -38.57 2.38
N VAL A 381 18.47 -37.25 2.52
CA VAL A 381 18.34 -36.55 3.80
C VAL A 381 17.13 -35.63 3.73
N MET A 382 16.25 -35.71 4.73
CA MET A 382 15.07 -34.85 4.87
C MET A 382 15.00 -34.35 6.31
N ALA A 383 14.96 -33.04 6.51
CA ALA A 383 14.74 -32.43 7.81
C ALA A 383 13.62 -31.39 7.71
N GLU A 384 12.65 -31.46 8.62
CA GLU A 384 11.49 -30.56 8.65
C GLU A 384 11.36 -29.87 10.02
N PRO A 385 12.30 -28.99 10.41
CA PRO A 385 12.18 -28.28 11.69
C PRO A 385 11.05 -27.26 11.65
N THR A 386 10.33 -27.16 12.76
CA THR A 386 9.25 -26.20 12.98
C THR A 386 9.51 -25.39 14.24
N LEU A 387 9.23 -24.09 14.20
CA LEU A 387 9.43 -23.21 15.36
C LEU A 387 8.39 -22.08 15.38
N ILE A 388 7.86 -21.78 16.57
CA ILE A 388 6.87 -20.73 16.78
C ILE A 388 7.52 -19.62 17.62
N THR A 389 7.32 -18.36 17.23
CA THR A 389 7.74 -17.21 18.03
C THR A 389 6.82 -16.02 17.82
N MET A 390 6.93 -15.02 18.70
CA MET A 390 6.21 -13.77 18.56
C MET A 390 6.87 -12.86 17.52
N SER A 391 6.05 -12.04 16.84
CA SER A 391 6.52 -10.98 15.95
C SER A 391 7.49 -10.05 16.68
N GLY A 392 8.66 -9.82 16.08
CA GLY A 392 9.76 -9.04 16.62
C GLY A 392 10.65 -9.78 17.62
N LYS A 393 10.42 -11.06 17.89
CA LYS A 393 11.23 -11.87 18.83
C LYS A 393 11.94 -13.01 18.09
N SER A 394 13.25 -13.08 18.32
CA SER A 394 14.06 -14.20 17.83
C SER A 394 13.78 -15.47 18.64
N ALA A 395 13.72 -16.61 17.96
CA ALA A 395 13.68 -17.93 18.55
C ALA A 395 14.78 -18.82 17.95
N ASN A 396 15.27 -19.74 18.77
CA ASN A 396 16.30 -20.71 18.42
C ASN A 396 15.79 -22.11 18.78
N PHE A 397 15.95 -23.04 17.84
CA PHE A 397 15.67 -24.45 18.01
C PHE A 397 16.88 -25.26 17.59
N LEU A 398 17.25 -26.26 18.38
CA LEU A 398 18.29 -27.23 18.04
C LEU A 398 17.80 -28.63 18.46
N ALA A 399 17.74 -29.54 17.50
CA ALA A 399 17.52 -30.95 17.71
C ALA A 399 18.76 -31.72 17.23
N GLY A 400 19.51 -32.28 18.16
CA GLY A 400 20.76 -32.98 17.85
C GLY A 400 21.55 -33.30 19.10
N GLY A 401 22.87 -33.39 18.96
CA GLY A 401 23.78 -33.71 20.04
C GLY A 401 25.03 -32.85 20.01
N GLU A 402 25.91 -33.09 20.98
CA GLU A 402 27.26 -32.54 20.99
C GLU A 402 28.26 -33.67 20.80
N PHE A 403 29.29 -33.45 19.99
CA PHE A 403 30.40 -34.39 19.87
C PHE A 403 31.69 -33.76 20.42
N PRO A 404 32.51 -34.54 21.17
CA PRO A 404 33.75 -34.06 21.75
C PRO A 404 34.87 -33.98 20.71
N ILE A 405 35.58 -32.86 20.70
CA ILE A 405 36.77 -32.62 19.88
C ILE A 405 37.97 -32.44 20.83
N PRO A 406 38.98 -33.32 20.80
CA PRO A 406 40.19 -33.14 21.58
C PRO A 406 41.05 -32.02 20.97
N VAL A 407 41.27 -30.97 21.74
CA VAL A 407 42.16 -29.85 21.40
C VAL A 407 43.42 -29.94 22.25
N PRO A 408 44.62 -30.06 21.64
CA PRO A 408 45.86 -30.07 22.38
C PRO A 408 46.11 -28.67 22.95
N GLN A 409 46.23 -28.57 24.26
CA GLN A 409 46.62 -27.35 24.94
C GLN A 409 48.04 -27.52 25.49
N THR A 410 48.95 -26.65 25.07
CA THR A 410 50.33 -26.67 25.56
C THR A 410 50.39 -25.92 26.89
N SER A 411 50.60 -26.64 27.99
CA SER A 411 50.85 -26.04 29.30
C SER A 411 52.24 -26.44 29.78
N GLY A 412 53.16 -25.46 29.79
CA GLY A 412 54.48 -25.54 30.41
C GLY A 412 55.42 -26.58 29.78
N THR A 413 55.35 -27.82 30.26
CA THR A 413 56.25 -28.94 29.92
C THR A 413 55.53 -30.20 29.41
N GLY A 414 54.21 -30.15 29.18
CA GLY A 414 53.43 -31.27 28.63
C GLY A 414 52.25 -30.83 27.78
N THR A 415 51.89 -31.65 26.79
CA THR A 415 50.67 -31.47 25.99
C THR A 415 49.50 -32.14 26.71
N THR A 416 48.58 -31.35 27.27
CA THR A 416 47.33 -31.87 27.83
C THR A 416 46.24 -31.84 26.76
N LEU A 417 45.41 -32.88 26.71
CA LEU A 417 44.27 -32.96 25.78
C LEU A 417 43.03 -32.41 26.51
N THR A 418 42.57 -31.24 26.11
CA THR A 418 41.29 -30.68 26.57
C THR A 418 40.19 -31.09 25.60
N VAL A 419 38.99 -31.39 26.09
CA VAL A 419 37.85 -31.74 25.24
C VAL A 419 36.97 -30.50 25.02
N GLN A 420 36.72 -30.14 23.76
CA GLN A 420 35.79 -29.09 23.36
C GLN A 420 34.55 -29.72 22.72
N TYR A 421 33.35 -29.37 23.17
CA TYR A 421 32.11 -29.87 22.58
C TYR A 421 31.65 -29.00 21.42
N LYS A 422 31.18 -29.65 20.34
CA LYS A 422 30.57 -28.98 19.20
C LYS A 422 29.20 -29.59 18.90
N HIS A 423 28.19 -28.73 18.80
CA HIS A 423 26.83 -29.12 18.45
C HIS A 423 26.73 -29.58 17.00
N PHE A 424 25.90 -30.58 16.76
CA PHE A 424 25.46 -31.02 15.43
C PHE A 424 23.97 -31.39 15.48
N GLY A 425 23.35 -31.60 14.32
CA GLY A 425 21.93 -31.86 14.15
C GLY A 425 21.21 -30.78 13.36
N VAL A 426 19.89 -30.67 13.58
CA VAL A 426 18.99 -29.75 12.90
C VAL A 426 18.75 -28.52 13.77
N GLY A 427 19.23 -27.37 13.33
CA GLY A 427 19.06 -26.07 13.95
C GLY A 427 18.16 -25.14 13.15
N LEU A 428 17.39 -24.30 13.82
CA LEU A 428 16.60 -23.24 13.21
C LEU A 428 16.66 -21.98 14.06
N ASN A 429 17.29 -20.94 13.51
CA ASN A 429 17.23 -19.57 14.04
C ASN A 429 16.25 -18.75 13.20
N PHE A 430 15.30 -18.11 13.86
CA PHE A 430 14.17 -17.47 13.20
C PHE A 430 13.72 -16.20 13.93
N SER A 431 13.58 -15.10 13.20
CA SER A 431 13.05 -13.83 13.72
C SER A 431 12.05 -13.23 12.72
N PRO A 432 10.74 -13.35 12.98
CA PRO A 432 9.69 -12.79 12.12
C PRO A 432 9.29 -11.39 12.57
N VAL A 433 8.78 -10.60 11.63
CA VAL A 433 8.09 -9.34 11.83
C VAL A 433 6.86 -9.34 10.93
N VAL A 434 5.68 -9.33 11.53
CA VAL A 434 4.41 -9.21 10.80
C VAL A 434 4.26 -7.75 10.36
N LEU A 435 4.26 -7.51 9.05
CA LEU A 435 4.13 -6.16 8.48
C LEU A 435 2.66 -5.74 8.38
N ASN A 436 1.81 -6.65 7.90
CA ASN A 436 0.36 -6.49 7.81
C ASN A 436 -0.31 -7.87 7.76
N SER A 437 -1.63 -7.93 7.63
CA SER A 437 -2.41 -9.18 7.59
C SER A 437 -2.03 -10.16 6.47
N LYS A 438 -1.22 -9.75 5.49
CA LYS A 438 -0.87 -10.56 4.31
C LYS A 438 0.63 -10.81 4.13
N LYS A 439 1.52 -10.13 4.87
CA LYS A 439 2.97 -10.24 4.69
C LYS A 439 3.72 -10.34 6.00
N ILE A 440 4.66 -11.27 6.02
CA ILE A 440 5.56 -11.57 7.12
C ILE A 440 6.97 -11.42 6.57
N SER A 441 7.74 -10.48 7.12
CA SER A 441 9.17 -10.35 6.86
C SER A 441 9.91 -11.16 7.90
N MET A 442 10.87 -11.98 7.50
CA MET A 442 11.57 -12.85 8.45
C MET A 442 13.03 -13.05 8.10
N GLN A 443 13.87 -13.02 9.12
CA GLN A 443 15.25 -13.48 9.07
C GLN A 443 15.28 -14.95 9.43
N VAL A 444 15.86 -15.76 8.57
CA VAL A 444 15.80 -17.22 8.62
C VAL A 444 17.19 -17.78 8.45
N ALA A 445 17.63 -18.57 9.43
CA ALA A 445 18.94 -19.23 9.41
C ALA A 445 18.84 -20.70 9.86
N PRO A 446 18.33 -21.60 9.00
CA PRO A 446 18.32 -23.03 9.25
C PRO A 446 19.71 -23.63 9.02
N GLU A 447 19.98 -24.68 9.79
CA GLU A 447 21.21 -25.45 9.76
C GLU A 447 20.87 -26.94 9.87
N VAL A 448 21.48 -27.76 9.03
CA VAL A 448 21.43 -29.22 9.14
C VAL A 448 22.85 -29.72 9.10
N SER A 449 23.25 -30.45 10.14
CA SER A 449 24.60 -30.95 10.28
C SER A 449 24.62 -32.42 10.68
N ASP A 450 25.41 -33.20 9.95
CA ASP A 450 25.57 -34.64 10.15
C ASP A 450 27.03 -34.98 10.40
N LEU A 451 27.26 -36.00 11.22
CA LEU A 451 28.59 -36.58 11.44
C LEU A 451 29.02 -37.38 10.22
N ASP A 452 30.18 -37.05 9.67
CA ASP A 452 30.79 -37.74 8.54
C ASP A 452 32.01 -38.55 8.99
N PHE A 453 31.82 -39.86 9.08
CA PHE A 453 32.87 -40.80 9.46
C PHE A 453 33.82 -41.15 8.30
N SER A 454 33.46 -40.84 7.05
CA SER A 454 34.29 -41.14 5.88
C SER A 454 35.51 -40.22 5.77
N ASN A 455 35.36 -38.97 6.24
CA ASN A 455 36.43 -37.97 6.34
C ASN A 455 36.93 -37.79 7.78
N ALA A 456 36.75 -38.80 8.64
CA ALA A 456 37.17 -38.74 10.03
C ALA A 456 38.70 -38.73 10.18
N ILE A 457 39.18 -38.00 11.19
CA ILE A 457 40.59 -38.02 11.60
C ILE A 457 40.75 -39.06 12.70
N GLN A 458 41.71 -39.97 12.52
CA GLN A 458 42.11 -40.92 13.55
C GLN A 458 43.35 -40.38 14.28
N MET A 459 43.23 -40.13 15.58
CA MET A 459 44.35 -39.65 16.41
C MET A 459 44.39 -40.45 17.72
N SER A 460 45.49 -41.16 17.97
CA SER A 460 45.74 -41.89 19.22
C SER A 460 44.59 -42.83 19.65
N GLY A 461 43.91 -43.47 18.70
CA GLY A 461 42.77 -44.37 18.95
C GLY A 461 41.40 -43.69 19.01
N PHE A 462 41.33 -42.35 18.96
CA PHE A 462 40.08 -41.60 18.81
C PHE A 462 39.74 -41.42 17.33
N VAL A 463 38.47 -41.64 16.98
CA VAL A 463 37.91 -41.33 15.66
C VAL A 463 37.10 -40.05 15.80
N ILE A 464 37.62 -38.95 15.26
CA ILE A 464 36.95 -37.66 15.26
C ILE A 464 36.26 -37.50 13.90
N PRO A 465 34.92 -37.62 13.81
CA PRO A 465 34.21 -37.46 12.55
C PRO A 465 34.33 -36.02 12.04
N ALA A 466 34.35 -35.86 10.72
CA ALA A 466 34.14 -34.56 10.10
C ALA A 466 32.66 -34.15 10.26
N LEU A 467 32.36 -32.88 10.02
CA LEU A 467 30.98 -32.37 10.06
C LEU A 467 30.57 -31.91 8.66
N THR A 468 29.50 -32.51 8.13
CA THR A 468 28.86 -32.01 6.90
C THR A 468 27.74 -31.07 7.31
N THR A 469 27.88 -29.78 7.03
CA THR A 469 26.91 -28.75 7.44
C THR A 469 26.29 -28.08 6.22
N ARG A 470 24.96 -28.05 6.17
CA ARG A 470 24.17 -27.20 5.28
C ARG A 470 23.62 -26.04 6.10
N ARG A 471 23.97 -24.81 5.74
CA ARG A 471 23.50 -23.61 6.45
C ARG A 471 23.21 -22.51 5.43
N VAL A 472 22.10 -21.81 5.64
CA VAL A 472 21.75 -20.59 4.92
C VAL A 472 21.36 -19.53 5.94
N ALA A 473 21.60 -18.26 5.63
CA ALA A 473 21.13 -17.14 6.42
C ALA A 473 20.63 -16.06 5.45
N THR A 474 19.33 -15.76 5.49
CA THR A 474 18.72 -14.80 4.58
C THR A 474 17.49 -14.13 5.20
N THR A 475 17.02 -13.06 4.55
CA THR A 475 15.77 -12.38 4.90
C THR A 475 14.79 -12.57 3.74
N VAL A 476 13.56 -12.98 4.05
CA VAL A 476 12.51 -13.19 3.04
C VAL A 476 11.20 -12.56 3.49
N GLU A 477 10.37 -12.14 2.53
CA GLU A 477 9.02 -11.65 2.77
C GLU A 477 8.02 -12.58 2.09
N LEU A 478 7.13 -13.20 2.88
CA LEU A 478 6.15 -14.17 2.42
C LEU A 478 4.79 -13.91 3.05
N GLY A 479 3.72 -14.30 2.36
CA GLY A 479 2.39 -14.35 2.95
C GLY A 479 2.18 -15.59 3.82
N ASP A 480 1.11 -15.56 4.62
CA ASP A 480 0.66 -16.72 5.41
C ASP A 480 0.42 -17.94 4.50
N GLY A 481 1.09 -19.05 4.79
CA GLY A 481 1.05 -20.30 4.04
C GLY A 481 1.78 -20.31 2.70
N GLN A 482 2.50 -19.24 2.34
CA GLN A 482 3.28 -19.22 1.09
C GLN A 482 4.65 -19.86 1.28
N SER A 483 4.97 -20.84 0.45
CA SER A 483 6.29 -21.48 0.44
C SER A 483 7.26 -20.79 -0.52
N PHE A 484 8.51 -20.67 -0.13
CA PHE A 484 9.57 -20.14 -0.98
C PHE A 484 10.89 -20.91 -0.80
N ALA A 485 11.53 -21.25 -1.91
CA ALA A 485 12.85 -21.88 -1.89
C ALA A 485 13.91 -20.80 -1.63
N ILE A 486 14.58 -20.88 -0.48
CA ILE A 486 15.58 -19.90 -0.04
C ILE A 486 17.01 -20.28 -0.43
N ALA A 487 17.24 -21.55 -0.71
CA ALA A 487 18.52 -22.06 -1.18
C ALA A 487 18.34 -23.29 -2.07
N GLY A 488 19.27 -23.49 -2.98
CA GLY A 488 19.41 -24.69 -3.79
C GLY A 488 20.86 -24.93 -4.20
N LEU A 489 21.24 -26.20 -4.37
CA LEU A 489 22.56 -26.60 -4.84
C LEU A 489 22.41 -27.85 -5.72
N LEU A 490 23.00 -27.81 -6.91
CA LEU A 490 23.24 -28.98 -7.75
C LEU A 490 24.76 -29.07 -7.96
N LYS A 491 25.35 -30.17 -7.52
CA LYS A 491 26.79 -30.43 -7.64
C LYS A 491 26.98 -31.75 -8.36
N ASP A 492 27.75 -31.74 -9.44
CA ASP A 492 28.16 -32.94 -10.19
C ASP A 492 29.69 -33.01 -10.23
N ASN A 493 30.26 -34.13 -9.79
CA ASN A 493 31.69 -34.40 -9.82
C ASN A 493 31.96 -35.70 -10.57
N VAL A 494 32.53 -35.56 -11.77
CA VAL A 494 32.90 -36.70 -12.63
C VAL A 494 34.42 -36.84 -12.65
N ARG A 495 34.89 -38.04 -12.33
CA ARG A 495 36.31 -38.43 -12.42
C ARG A 495 36.44 -39.68 -13.27
N GLU A 496 37.14 -39.55 -14.39
CA GLU A 496 37.47 -40.67 -15.25
C GLU A 496 38.98 -40.88 -15.28
N VAL A 497 39.42 -42.10 -15.03
CA VAL A 497 40.84 -42.51 -15.08
C VAL A 497 40.95 -43.69 -16.01
N VAL A 498 41.71 -43.53 -17.09
CA VAL A 498 41.98 -44.58 -18.07
C VAL A 498 43.48 -44.86 -18.09
N SER A 499 43.86 -46.05 -17.67
CA SER A 499 45.23 -46.57 -17.78
C SER A 499 45.27 -47.60 -18.90
N LYS A 500 46.11 -47.41 -19.92
CA LYS A 500 46.15 -48.29 -21.10
C LYS A 500 47.57 -48.54 -21.56
N PHE A 501 47.81 -49.68 -22.21
CA PHE A 501 49.05 -49.88 -22.96
C PHE A 501 49.06 -49.01 -24.22
N PRO A 502 50.18 -48.35 -24.56
CA PRO A 502 50.30 -47.61 -25.81
C PRO A 502 50.12 -48.57 -27.00
N LEU A 503 49.50 -48.09 -28.09
CA LEU A 503 48.97 -48.88 -29.22
C LEU A 503 47.85 -49.86 -28.87
N LEU A 504 48.12 -50.88 -28.05
CA LEU A 504 47.20 -52.02 -27.86
C LEU A 504 45.87 -51.63 -27.20
N GLY A 505 45.88 -50.65 -26.30
CA GLY A 505 44.67 -50.16 -25.63
C GLY A 505 43.79 -49.24 -26.49
N GLU A 506 44.23 -48.88 -27.70
CA GLU A 506 43.52 -48.01 -28.63
C GLU A 506 42.77 -48.79 -29.73
N ILE A 507 43.04 -50.09 -29.86
CA ILE A 507 42.38 -50.95 -30.86
C ILE A 507 40.86 -51.00 -30.55
N PRO A 508 39.98 -50.75 -31.53
CA PRO A 508 38.54 -50.88 -31.33
C PRO A 508 38.18 -52.30 -30.86
N ILE A 509 37.25 -52.40 -29.90
CA ILE A 509 36.76 -53.67 -29.30
C ILE A 509 37.84 -54.40 -28.48
N LEU A 510 38.98 -54.75 -29.07
CA LEU A 510 40.07 -55.51 -28.45
C LEU A 510 40.88 -54.68 -27.43
N GLY A 511 40.94 -53.36 -27.57
CA GLY A 511 41.67 -52.49 -26.67
C GLY A 511 41.10 -52.46 -25.25
N ALA A 512 39.85 -52.91 -25.05
CA ALA A 512 39.26 -53.12 -23.73
C ALA A 512 40.03 -54.14 -22.88
N LEU A 513 40.70 -55.12 -23.50
CA LEU A 513 41.54 -56.11 -22.81
C LEU A 513 42.90 -55.55 -22.37
N PHE A 514 43.31 -54.41 -22.93
CA PHE A 514 44.61 -53.78 -22.70
C PHE A 514 44.50 -52.40 -22.02
N ARG A 515 43.34 -52.12 -21.41
CA ARG A 515 43.09 -50.90 -20.63
C ARG A 515 42.30 -51.20 -19.36
N SER A 516 42.52 -50.36 -18.35
CA SER A 516 41.77 -50.30 -17.11
C SER A 516 41.10 -48.93 -17.04
N THR A 517 39.77 -48.93 -17.01
CA THR A 517 38.94 -47.74 -16.95
C THR A 517 38.25 -47.68 -15.59
N SER A 518 38.38 -46.56 -14.90
CA SER A 518 37.68 -46.25 -13.66
C SER A 518 36.92 -44.95 -13.83
N PHE A 519 35.60 -45.03 -13.82
CA PHE A 519 34.68 -43.90 -13.92
C PHE A 519 33.97 -43.75 -12.58
N GLN A 520 34.05 -42.57 -11.99
CA GLN A 520 33.36 -42.22 -10.75
C GLN A 520 32.54 -40.95 -10.99
N LYS A 521 31.27 -40.97 -10.60
CA LYS A 521 30.36 -39.83 -10.65
C LYS A 521 29.68 -39.64 -9.30
N ASN A 522 29.76 -38.44 -8.75
CA ASN A 522 29.07 -38.07 -7.51
C ASN A 522 28.17 -36.85 -7.79
N GLU A 523 26.87 -37.00 -7.58
CA GLU A 523 25.85 -35.96 -7.73
C GLU A 523 25.27 -35.61 -6.36
N THR A 524 25.02 -34.32 -6.11
CA THR A 524 24.34 -33.84 -4.90
C THR A 524 23.33 -32.76 -5.27
N GLU A 525 22.09 -32.95 -4.85
CA GLU A 525 20.97 -32.04 -5.04
C GLU A 525 20.44 -31.63 -3.67
N LEU A 526 20.38 -30.34 -3.38
CA LEU A 526 19.86 -29.79 -2.13
C LEU A 526 18.86 -28.67 -2.45
N ILE A 527 17.75 -28.63 -1.71
CA ILE A 527 16.82 -27.52 -1.69
C ILE A 527 16.38 -27.23 -0.25
N ILE A 528 16.28 -25.94 0.08
CA ILE A 528 15.77 -25.46 1.36
C ILE A 528 14.55 -24.60 1.08
N ILE A 529 13.40 -25.01 1.60
CA ILE A 529 12.12 -24.33 1.43
C ILE A 529 11.65 -23.84 2.80
N VAL A 530 11.04 -22.66 2.83
CA VAL A 530 10.44 -22.11 4.05
C VAL A 530 8.99 -21.72 3.81
N THR A 531 8.14 -21.95 4.81
CA THR A 531 6.70 -21.63 4.78
C THR A 531 6.30 -21.05 6.14
N PRO A 532 5.95 -19.76 6.23
CA PRO A 532 5.47 -19.18 7.48
C PRO A 532 3.95 -19.33 7.61
N HIS A 533 3.48 -19.46 8.84
CA HIS A 533 2.07 -19.54 9.19
C HIS A 533 1.73 -18.62 10.37
N LEU A 534 0.61 -17.91 10.32
CA LEU A 534 0.04 -17.19 11.47
C LEU A 534 -0.77 -18.18 12.33
N VAL A 535 -0.27 -18.48 13.53
CA VAL A 535 -0.85 -19.54 14.38
C VAL A 535 -1.52 -18.98 15.62
N LYS A 536 -2.73 -19.48 15.94
CA LYS A 536 -3.47 -19.12 17.15
C LYS A 536 -3.24 -20.16 18.24
N PRO A 537 -3.15 -19.76 19.52
CA PRO A 537 -3.11 -20.71 20.62
C PRO A 537 -4.41 -21.52 20.67
N MET A 538 -4.28 -22.84 20.80
CA MET A 538 -5.41 -23.77 20.98
C MET A 538 -5.58 -24.10 22.47
N ASN A 539 -6.80 -24.41 22.89
CA ASN A 539 -7.08 -24.81 24.27
C ASN A 539 -6.59 -26.25 24.52
N LEU A 540 -5.80 -26.47 25.58
CA LEU A 540 -5.00 -27.67 25.87
C LEU A 540 -5.75 -29.02 25.82
N ALA A 541 -7.08 -29.03 25.97
CA ALA A 541 -7.90 -30.23 26.15
C ALA A 541 -7.95 -31.20 24.95
N LYS A 542 -7.21 -30.96 23.87
CA LYS A 542 -7.19 -31.79 22.66
C LYS A 542 -5.78 -32.17 22.18
N GLN A 543 -4.74 -31.98 22.98
CA GLN A 543 -3.38 -32.30 22.56
C GLN A 543 -3.03 -33.76 22.83
N THR A 544 -2.66 -34.50 21.80
CA THR A 544 -1.95 -35.79 21.93
C THR A 544 -0.48 -35.54 21.65
N LEU A 545 0.37 -35.71 22.65
CA LEU A 545 1.82 -35.71 22.49
C LEU A 545 2.27 -37.02 21.82
N PRO A 546 3.41 -37.03 21.13
CA PRO A 546 4.01 -38.28 20.63
C PRO A 546 4.24 -39.32 21.73
N THR A 547 4.43 -38.85 22.98
CA THR A 547 4.59 -39.68 24.18
C THR A 547 3.27 -40.24 24.72
N ASP A 548 2.12 -39.67 24.37
CA ASP A 548 0.83 -40.08 24.95
C ASP A 548 0.36 -41.45 24.44
N ARG A 549 1.00 -41.97 23.39
CA ARG A 549 0.80 -43.33 22.88
C ARG A 549 1.84 -44.33 23.38
N TYR A 550 2.87 -43.87 24.08
CA TYR A 550 3.88 -44.75 24.63
C TYR A 550 3.38 -45.32 25.96
N ILE A 551 3.22 -46.64 26.00
CA ILE A 551 2.90 -47.40 27.20
C ILE A 551 4.14 -48.25 27.50
N GLU A 552 4.67 -48.13 28.71
CA GLU A 552 5.83 -48.93 29.13
C GLU A 552 5.44 -50.42 29.15
N PRO A 553 6.20 -51.32 28.48
CA PRO A 553 5.92 -52.75 28.49
C PRO A 553 6.12 -53.32 29.90
N ASN A 554 5.26 -54.25 30.31
CA ASN A 554 5.45 -54.97 31.57
C ASN A 554 6.65 -55.94 31.46
N ASP A 555 7.18 -56.40 32.61
CA ASP A 555 8.37 -57.27 32.64
C ASP A 555 8.23 -58.53 31.78
N PHE A 556 7.02 -59.08 31.67
CA PHE A 556 6.78 -60.26 30.83
C PHE A 556 6.85 -59.91 29.33
N GLU A 557 6.24 -58.81 28.92
CA GLU A 557 6.29 -58.30 27.56
C GLU A 557 7.70 -57.91 27.15
N PHE A 558 8.45 -57.26 28.04
CA PHE A 558 9.82 -56.85 27.78
C PHE A 558 10.80 -58.03 27.77
N TYR A 559 10.83 -58.86 28.83
CA TYR A 559 11.83 -59.92 28.96
C TYR A 559 11.48 -61.19 28.18
N LEU A 560 10.20 -61.55 28.03
CA LEU A 560 9.80 -62.80 27.37
C LEU A 560 9.30 -62.59 25.94
N LEU A 561 8.52 -61.54 25.68
CA LEU A 561 7.98 -61.26 24.34
C LEU A 561 8.87 -60.32 23.50
N GLY A 562 9.89 -59.71 24.11
CA GLY A 562 10.81 -58.79 23.44
C GLY A 562 10.11 -57.52 22.92
N ALA A 563 8.95 -57.17 23.47
CA ALA A 563 8.19 -56.00 23.08
C ALA A 563 8.80 -54.74 23.69
N MET A 564 9.00 -53.72 22.86
CA MET A 564 9.52 -52.41 23.27
C MET A 564 8.40 -51.41 23.61
N GLU A 565 7.14 -51.78 23.39
CA GLU A 565 5.95 -51.00 23.70
C GLU A 565 4.90 -51.94 24.30
N GLY A 566 4.24 -51.50 25.38
CA GLY A 566 3.20 -52.25 26.08
C GLY A 566 1.87 -52.21 25.34
N ASN A 567 1.13 -53.33 25.38
CA ASN A 567 -0.19 -53.41 24.73
C ASN A 567 -1.29 -53.00 25.71
N GLN A 568 -2.23 -52.15 25.27
CA GLN A 568 -3.30 -51.66 26.13
C GLN A 568 -4.26 -52.80 26.51
N GLN A 569 -4.03 -53.42 27.66
CA GLN A 569 -4.95 -54.39 28.22
C GLN A 569 -5.92 -53.64 29.13
N GLU A 570 -7.17 -53.45 28.66
CA GLU A 570 -8.26 -53.00 29.53
C GLU A 570 -8.29 -53.89 30.78
N ASP A 571 -8.22 -53.26 31.95
CA ASP A 571 -8.28 -53.89 33.27
C ASP A 571 -9.62 -54.63 33.43
N LEU A 572 -9.69 -55.86 32.91
CA LEU A 572 -10.74 -56.82 33.19
C LEU A 572 -10.42 -57.57 34.48
N SER A 573 -10.39 -56.87 35.62
CA SER A 573 -10.84 -57.40 36.92
C SER A 573 -10.34 -56.55 38.11
N THR A 574 -11.25 -55.80 38.72
CA THR A 574 -11.47 -55.89 40.17
C THR A 574 -12.85 -55.31 40.46
N GLY A 575 -13.79 -56.19 40.80
CA GLY A 575 -15.15 -55.82 41.12
C GLY A 575 -15.24 -55.01 42.42
N ALA A 576 -15.99 -53.92 42.37
CA ALA A 576 -16.65 -53.32 43.52
C ALA A 576 -18.15 -53.22 43.21
N PRO A 577 -19.03 -53.53 44.17
CA PRO A 577 -20.47 -53.64 43.90
C PRO A 577 -21.11 -52.28 43.66
N SER A 578 -22.03 -52.28 42.70
CA SER A 578 -22.92 -51.19 42.32
C SER A 578 -23.73 -50.62 43.50
N SER A 579 -23.71 -49.31 43.68
CA SER A 579 -24.82 -48.56 44.26
C SER A 579 -25.62 -47.90 43.12
N PRO A 580 -26.96 -48.02 43.10
CA PRO A 580 -27.79 -47.37 42.10
C PRO A 580 -28.32 -46.04 42.66
N ASP A 581 -27.98 -44.90 42.06
CA ASP A 581 -28.99 -43.86 41.80
C ASP A 581 -28.51 -42.74 40.86
N ALA A 582 -29.51 -42.18 40.17
CA ALA A 582 -29.57 -40.92 39.42
C ALA A 582 -29.28 -40.89 37.89
N PRO A 583 -30.08 -40.14 37.10
CA PRO A 583 -30.43 -40.52 35.73
C PRO A 583 -29.95 -39.57 34.61
N ARG A 584 -29.82 -40.17 33.43
CA ARG A 584 -30.02 -39.63 32.06
C ARG A 584 -29.56 -38.20 31.73
N GLY A 585 -28.53 -38.13 30.89
CA GLY A 585 -28.29 -37.02 29.97
C GLY A 585 -27.82 -37.54 28.61
N MET A 586 -28.76 -37.74 27.68
CA MET A 586 -28.51 -37.94 26.25
C MET A 586 -27.73 -36.73 25.69
N LYS A 587 -26.69 -36.98 24.89
CA LYS A 587 -26.43 -36.23 23.66
C LYS A 587 -25.53 -37.02 22.71
N LEU A 588 -26.18 -37.59 21.71
CA LEU A 588 -25.62 -37.86 20.40
C LEU A 588 -25.29 -36.50 19.75
N GLU A 589 -24.08 -36.34 19.23
CA GLU A 589 -23.80 -35.53 18.05
C GLU A 589 -22.34 -35.77 17.65
N GLY A 590 -22.18 -36.58 16.60
CA GLY A 590 -20.92 -36.67 15.87
C GLY A 590 -20.77 -35.46 14.97
N GLU A 591 -19.56 -34.92 14.88
CA GLU A 591 -19.19 -34.01 13.81
C GLU A 591 -17.91 -34.52 13.16
N PHE A 592 -18.03 -34.80 11.87
CA PHE A 592 -16.97 -35.23 10.98
C PHE A 592 -15.88 -34.16 10.90
N GLY A 593 -14.64 -34.55 11.19
CA GLY A 593 -13.45 -33.76 10.90
C GLY A 593 -12.36 -34.67 10.37
N HIS A 594 -11.97 -34.46 9.11
CA HIS A 594 -10.95 -35.22 8.39
C HIS A 594 -9.63 -35.34 9.19
N ALA A 595 -9.19 -36.57 9.44
CA ALA A 595 -7.80 -36.87 9.75
C ALA A 595 -7.02 -37.03 8.44
N MET A 596 -6.03 -36.16 8.21
CA MET A 596 -5.04 -36.38 7.16
C MET A 596 -4.12 -37.52 7.59
N LEU A 597 -4.07 -38.56 6.77
CA LEU A 597 -3.10 -39.65 6.83
C LEU A 597 -1.85 -39.25 6.04
N ARG A 598 -0.70 -39.38 6.71
CA ARG A 598 0.68 -39.50 6.21
C ARG A 598 1.32 -38.36 5.43
#